data_AF-A0A934BB30-F1
#
_entry.id   AF-A0A934BB30-F1
#
_cell.length_a   1.000
_cell.length_b   1.000
_cell.length_c   1.000
_cell.angle_alpha   90.00
_cell.angle_beta   90.00
_cell.angle_gamma   90.00
#
_symmetry.space_group_name_H-M   'P 1'
#
loop_
_entity.id
_entity.type
_entity.pdbx_description
1 polymer ?
#
loop_
_entity_poly.entity_id
_entity_poly.type
_entity_poly.pdbx_seq_one_letter_code
_entity_poly.pdbx_strand_id
1 'polypeptide(L)'
;MINTYLQYGVPSCIANDLSEKGVPVTTFRTTSANNLESKYGIDPRIIQIVKPLITRQPIDEAVVTTLLERSNFTCCCCKGVKSNSYIIHHIEEYSESQDNSYSNLVVLCPACHDLAHRGPGLTNVLTTEQILRNKENWDKQVEKQNAEAAARSGKINDADYLNIPRIAELSNSLIDQLPQTSLSDVLLIKDILSSYGQHIDEKGLGVGLSDGGHSIRVQHHFLRVFQSLLHRLNFVNLDDLLNKGSLSRPDFIGTFCFYIGGLIGKGITWPYTPGNLMSRLYLRRKGFYCEWLIDPKYITSSTSSDRLSGRSVFLVYGRIKSVGKKTLNNKKHIAIDIRPYAIGTPTATINRTPNIAYIKAAEYMLDYDGEEDSNETSAASIIVSP
;
A
#
# COMPACT_ATOMS: atom_id res chain seq x y z
N MET A 1 -35.21 -3.13 -31.98
CA MET A 1 -34.95 -4.47 -31.42
C MET A 1 -33.55 -4.96 -31.78
N ILE A 2 -33.16 -4.92 -33.05
CA ILE A 2 -31.78 -5.17 -33.52
C ILE A 2 -30.69 -4.47 -32.68
N ASN A 3 -30.79 -3.15 -32.49
CA ASN A 3 -29.74 -2.37 -31.81
C ASN A 3 -29.45 -2.88 -30.40
N THR A 4 -30.46 -3.38 -29.68
CA THR A 4 -30.29 -3.89 -28.33
C THR A 4 -29.51 -5.21 -28.32
N TYR A 5 -29.73 -6.12 -29.27
CA TYR A 5 -28.93 -7.35 -29.36
C TYR A 5 -27.47 -7.04 -29.73
N LEU A 6 -27.25 -6.08 -30.65
CA LEU A 6 -25.91 -5.64 -31.04
C LEU A 6 -25.13 -5.07 -29.85
N GLN A 7 -25.78 -4.34 -28.94
CA GLN A 7 -25.16 -3.82 -27.71
C GLN A 7 -24.62 -4.93 -26.80
N TYR A 8 -25.24 -6.10 -26.78
CA TYR A 8 -24.76 -7.27 -26.04
C TYR A 8 -23.70 -8.09 -26.82
N GLY A 9 -23.17 -7.58 -27.93
CA GLY A 9 -22.16 -8.27 -28.75
C GLY A 9 -22.72 -9.43 -29.57
N VAL A 10 -24.05 -9.51 -29.77
CA VAL A 10 -24.65 -10.53 -30.62
C VAL A 10 -24.35 -10.21 -32.09
N PRO A 11 -23.83 -11.17 -32.89
CA PRO A 11 -23.57 -10.97 -34.31
C PRO A 11 -24.79 -10.43 -35.08
N SER A 12 -24.57 -9.51 -36.01
CA SER A 12 -25.66 -8.80 -36.72
C SER A 12 -26.62 -9.74 -37.46
N CYS A 13 -26.13 -10.83 -38.03
CA CYS A 13 -26.96 -11.85 -38.68
C CYS A 13 -27.94 -12.52 -37.70
N ILE A 14 -27.49 -12.81 -36.47
CA ILE A 14 -28.32 -13.40 -35.41
C ILE A 14 -29.28 -12.35 -34.84
N ALA A 15 -28.79 -11.12 -34.63
CA ALA A 15 -29.62 -10.02 -34.15
C ALA A 15 -30.80 -9.71 -35.10
N ASN A 16 -30.57 -9.81 -36.42
CA ASN A 16 -31.60 -9.64 -37.44
C ASN A 16 -32.66 -10.75 -37.36
N ASP A 17 -32.24 -12.02 -37.34
CA ASP A 17 -33.15 -13.18 -37.25
C ASP A 17 -34.03 -13.11 -35.99
N LEU A 18 -33.44 -12.77 -34.84
CA LEU A 18 -34.19 -12.63 -33.58
C LEU A 18 -35.17 -11.44 -33.60
N SER A 19 -34.83 -10.37 -34.32
CA SER A 19 -35.72 -9.23 -34.51
C SER A 19 -36.88 -9.55 -35.46
N GLU A 20 -36.65 -10.32 -36.51
CA GLU A 20 -37.69 -10.80 -37.44
C GLU A 20 -38.66 -11.77 -36.75
N LYS A 21 -38.15 -12.63 -35.87
CA LYS A 21 -38.96 -13.52 -35.02
C LYS A 21 -39.71 -12.77 -33.90
N GLY A 22 -39.53 -11.45 -33.78
CA GLY A 22 -40.25 -10.62 -32.81
C GLY A 22 -39.93 -10.96 -31.36
N VAL A 23 -38.69 -11.39 -31.07
CA VAL A 23 -38.26 -11.79 -29.72
C VAL A 23 -37.41 -10.69 -29.09
N PRO A 24 -37.95 -9.89 -28.14
CA PRO A 24 -37.17 -8.91 -27.40
C PRO A 24 -36.08 -9.55 -26.55
N VAL A 25 -34.98 -8.84 -26.30
CA VAL A 25 -33.88 -9.28 -25.42
C VAL A 25 -34.39 -9.67 -24.03
N THR A 26 -35.34 -8.90 -23.48
CA THR A 26 -35.97 -9.19 -22.18
C THR A 26 -36.65 -10.55 -22.17
N THR A 27 -37.47 -10.83 -23.20
CA THR A 27 -38.12 -12.13 -23.40
C THR A 27 -37.10 -13.24 -23.58
N PHE A 28 -36.07 -13.03 -24.41
CA PHE A 28 -35.01 -14.03 -24.62
C PHE A 28 -34.30 -14.38 -23.32
N ARG A 29 -34.01 -13.36 -22.49
CA ARG A 29 -33.30 -13.51 -21.22
C ARG A 29 -34.13 -14.25 -20.16
N THR A 30 -35.42 -13.90 -20.01
CA THR A 30 -36.28 -14.47 -18.96
C THR A 30 -36.88 -15.84 -19.31
N THR A 31 -36.94 -16.18 -20.60
CA THR A 31 -37.60 -17.40 -21.08
C THR A 31 -36.64 -18.60 -21.01
N SER A 32 -37.15 -19.79 -20.65
CA SER A 32 -36.36 -21.03 -20.66
C SER A 32 -35.93 -21.41 -22.08
N ALA A 33 -34.83 -22.16 -22.21
CA ALA A 33 -34.34 -22.61 -23.53
C ALA A 33 -35.40 -23.42 -24.29
N ASN A 34 -36.09 -24.33 -23.60
CA ASN A 34 -37.16 -25.14 -24.19
C ASN A 34 -38.32 -24.31 -24.75
N ASN A 35 -38.66 -23.19 -24.10
CA ASN A 35 -39.72 -22.29 -24.58
C ASN A 35 -39.23 -21.42 -25.74
N LEU A 36 -37.96 -21.04 -25.77
CA LEU A 36 -37.37 -20.32 -26.91
C LEU A 36 -37.35 -21.18 -28.18
N GLU A 37 -37.05 -22.47 -28.02
CA GLU A 37 -37.09 -23.44 -29.11
C GLU A 37 -38.53 -23.72 -29.57
N SER A 38 -39.39 -24.17 -28.65
CA SER A 38 -40.74 -24.65 -28.99
C SER A 38 -41.72 -23.55 -29.40
N LYS A 39 -41.64 -22.35 -28.80
CA LYS A 39 -42.62 -21.27 -29.03
C LYS A 39 -42.15 -20.27 -30.09
N TYR A 40 -40.85 -20.03 -30.19
CA TYR A 40 -40.28 -19.03 -31.08
C TYR A 40 -39.47 -19.64 -32.24
N GLY A 41 -39.31 -20.97 -32.27
CA GLY A 41 -38.61 -21.68 -33.34
C GLY A 41 -37.15 -21.23 -33.46
N ILE A 42 -36.48 -21.01 -32.33
CA ILE A 42 -35.07 -20.57 -32.29
C ILE A 42 -34.18 -21.81 -32.20
N ASP A 43 -33.17 -21.89 -33.07
CA ASP A 43 -32.20 -22.99 -33.08
C ASP A 43 -31.47 -23.07 -31.71
N PRO A 44 -31.37 -24.25 -31.08
CA PRO A 44 -30.65 -24.45 -29.82
C PRO A 44 -29.21 -23.90 -29.82
N ARG A 45 -28.52 -23.92 -30.96
CA ARG A 45 -27.17 -23.37 -31.13
C ARG A 45 -27.16 -21.85 -30.98
N ILE A 46 -28.16 -21.16 -31.53
CA ILE A 46 -28.33 -19.71 -31.34
C ILE A 46 -28.63 -19.40 -29.87
N ILE A 47 -29.46 -20.22 -29.21
CA ILE A 47 -29.75 -20.04 -27.78
C ILE A 47 -28.47 -20.15 -26.94
N GLN A 48 -27.63 -21.15 -27.19
CA GLN A 48 -26.36 -21.34 -26.48
C GLN A 48 -25.38 -20.18 -26.69
N ILE A 49 -25.36 -19.55 -27.87
CA ILE A 49 -24.49 -18.41 -28.17
C ILE A 49 -25.03 -17.12 -27.53
N VAL A 50 -26.33 -16.84 -27.68
CA VAL A 50 -26.92 -15.54 -27.33
C VAL A 50 -27.18 -15.43 -25.82
N LYS A 51 -27.60 -16.53 -25.17
CA LYS A 51 -28.02 -16.47 -23.76
C LYS A 51 -26.91 -16.04 -22.80
N PRO A 52 -25.65 -16.51 -22.92
CA PRO A 52 -24.54 -16.00 -22.13
C PRO A 52 -24.24 -14.52 -22.38
N LEU A 53 -24.38 -14.05 -23.62
CA LEU A 53 -24.08 -12.67 -24.02
C LEU A 53 -25.06 -11.65 -23.43
N ILE A 54 -26.34 -11.99 -23.36
CA ILE A 54 -27.38 -11.09 -22.84
C ILE A 54 -27.64 -11.21 -21.33
N THR A 55 -27.05 -12.23 -20.70
CA THR A 55 -27.20 -12.48 -19.27
C THR A 55 -26.11 -11.73 -18.53
N ARG A 56 -26.51 -10.91 -17.56
CA ARG A 56 -25.58 -10.16 -16.71
C ARG A 56 -24.67 -11.13 -15.99
N GLN A 57 -23.38 -11.05 -16.29
CA GLN A 57 -22.36 -11.80 -15.60
C GLN A 57 -22.17 -11.23 -14.19
N PRO A 58 -22.03 -12.09 -13.17
CA PRO A 58 -21.70 -11.62 -11.84
C PRO A 58 -20.35 -10.88 -11.86
N ILE A 59 -20.20 -9.90 -10.97
CA ILE A 59 -18.89 -9.27 -10.76
C ILE A 59 -18.02 -10.30 -10.03
N ASP A 60 -16.79 -10.47 -10.50
CA ASP A 60 -15.80 -11.34 -9.88
C ASP A 60 -15.58 -10.98 -8.39
N GLU A 61 -15.51 -11.97 -7.51
CA GLU A 61 -15.41 -11.77 -6.07
C GLU A 61 -14.12 -11.06 -5.65
N ALA A 62 -13.00 -11.32 -6.35
CA ALA A 62 -11.75 -10.63 -6.07
C ALA A 62 -11.82 -9.15 -6.46
N VAL A 63 -12.54 -8.82 -7.55
CA VAL A 63 -12.80 -7.42 -7.94
C VAL A 63 -13.69 -6.73 -6.91
N VAL A 64 -14.75 -7.38 -6.44
CA VAL A 64 -15.63 -6.86 -5.39
C VAL A 64 -14.84 -6.60 -4.11
N THR A 65 -14.07 -7.59 -3.65
CA THR A 65 -13.25 -7.47 -2.44
C THR A 65 -12.27 -6.30 -2.56
N THR A 66 -11.54 -6.23 -3.68
CA THR A 66 -10.59 -5.13 -3.95
C THR A 66 -11.28 -3.77 -3.94
N LEU A 67 -12.46 -3.64 -4.56
CA LEU A 67 -13.23 -2.41 -4.59
C LEU A 67 -13.69 -1.97 -3.19
N LEU A 68 -14.19 -2.90 -2.39
CA LEU A 68 -14.68 -2.62 -1.05
C LEU A 68 -13.56 -2.26 -0.08
N GLU A 69 -12.43 -2.98 -0.13
CA GLU A 69 -11.26 -2.67 0.69
C GLU A 69 -10.65 -1.30 0.34
N ARG A 70 -10.49 -0.99 -0.96
CA ARG A 70 -9.91 0.29 -1.40
C ARG A 70 -10.82 1.50 -1.17
N SER A 71 -12.10 1.26 -0.90
CA SER A 71 -13.07 2.30 -0.54
C SER A 71 -13.41 2.33 0.94
N ASN A 72 -12.85 1.43 1.76
CA ASN A 72 -13.27 1.19 3.14
C ASN A 72 -14.80 1.02 3.26
N PHE A 73 -15.41 0.30 2.31
CA PHE A 73 -16.86 0.06 2.26
C PHE A 73 -17.69 1.36 2.30
N THR A 74 -17.12 2.46 1.82
CA THR A 74 -17.65 3.82 2.00
C THR A 74 -17.81 4.54 0.66
N CYS A 75 -18.91 5.27 0.52
CA CYS A 75 -19.21 6.09 -0.65
C CYS A 75 -18.07 7.05 -1.01
N CYS A 76 -17.56 6.98 -2.24
CA CYS A 76 -16.46 7.86 -2.69
C CYS A 76 -16.85 9.35 -2.77
N CYS A 77 -18.14 9.64 -2.92
CA CYS A 77 -18.64 11.01 -3.12
C CYS A 77 -18.90 11.74 -1.80
N CYS A 78 -19.62 11.11 -0.87
CA CYS A 78 -19.98 11.73 0.41
C CYS A 78 -19.13 11.23 1.58
N LYS A 79 -18.28 10.21 1.39
CA LYS A 79 -17.35 9.70 2.41
C LYS A 79 -18.07 9.27 3.70
N GLY A 80 -19.26 8.69 3.56
CA GLY A 80 -20.10 8.22 4.67
C GLY A 80 -20.97 9.29 5.33
N VAL A 81 -20.88 10.57 4.91
CA VAL A 81 -21.63 11.66 5.55
C VAL A 81 -23.15 11.54 5.36
N LYS A 82 -23.61 11.04 4.21
CA LYS A 82 -25.05 10.95 3.90
C LYS A 82 -25.69 9.64 4.36
N SER A 83 -24.92 8.56 4.40
CA SER A 83 -25.37 7.22 4.80
C SER A 83 -24.14 6.33 5.02
N ASN A 84 -24.29 5.33 5.90
CA ASN A 84 -23.32 4.26 6.15
C ASN A 84 -23.54 3.02 5.27
N SER A 85 -24.64 2.95 4.51
CA SER A 85 -24.89 1.88 3.54
C SER A 85 -24.26 2.17 2.19
N TYR A 86 -23.97 1.11 1.43
CA TYR A 86 -23.30 1.20 0.14
C TYR A 86 -23.92 0.28 -0.92
N ILE A 87 -23.71 0.66 -2.17
CA ILE A 87 -24.09 -0.05 -3.39
C ILE A 87 -22.89 0.03 -4.35
N ILE A 88 -22.62 -1.07 -5.06
CA ILE A 88 -21.65 -1.07 -6.16
C ILE A 88 -22.36 -0.55 -7.40
N HIS A 89 -21.84 0.54 -7.95
CA HIS A 89 -22.35 1.23 -9.13
C HIS A 89 -21.36 1.09 -10.29
N HIS A 90 -21.89 0.84 -11.47
CA HIS A 90 -21.16 0.87 -12.73
C HIS A 90 -21.10 2.33 -13.23
N ILE A 91 -19.89 2.86 -13.45
CA ILE A 91 -19.65 4.25 -13.87
C ILE A 91 -20.21 4.47 -15.28
N GLU A 92 -19.89 3.56 -16.20
CA GLU A 92 -20.57 3.37 -17.47
C GLU A 92 -21.53 2.18 -17.31
N GLU A 93 -22.80 2.38 -17.68
CA GLU A 93 -23.85 1.40 -17.41
C GLU A 93 -23.48 0.02 -17.94
N TYR A 94 -23.72 -1.01 -17.12
CA TYR A 94 -23.43 -2.38 -17.52
C TYR A 94 -24.16 -2.79 -18.80
N SER A 95 -25.39 -2.29 -19.02
CA SER A 95 -26.16 -2.51 -20.25
C SER A 95 -25.46 -2.02 -21.52
N GLU A 96 -24.53 -1.07 -21.41
CA GLU A 96 -23.81 -0.47 -22.54
C GLU A 96 -22.41 -1.07 -22.68
N SER A 97 -21.67 -1.23 -21.58
CA SER A 97 -20.26 -1.65 -21.61
C SER A 97 -20.04 -3.14 -21.36
N GLN A 98 -20.96 -3.81 -20.66
CA GLN A 98 -20.76 -5.13 -20.05
C GLN A 98 -19.48 -5.22 -19.17
N ASP A 99 -18.93 -4.08 -18.74
CA ASP A 99 -17.63 -4.02 -18.08
C ASP A 99 -17.76 -4.14 -16.55
N ASN A 100 -17.28 -5.26 -16.01
CA ASN A 100 -17.18 -5.51 -14.56
C ASN A 100 -15.76 -5.25 -14.01
N SER A 101 -14.90 -4.57 -14.76
CA SER A 101 -13.56 -4.20 -14.32
C SER A 101 -13.59 -3.24 -13.14
N TYR A 102 -12.54 -3.27 -12.31
CA TYR A 102 -12.38 -2.34 -11.19
C TYR A 102 -12.48 -0.86 -11.63
N SER A 103 -11.97 -0.54 -12.84
CA SER A 103 -12.00 0.81 -13.40
C SER A 103 -13.41 1.33 -13.64
N ASN A 104 -14.36 0.45 -13.97
CA ASN A 104 -15.75 0.81 -14.22
C ASN A 104 -16.63 0.70 -12.96
N LEU A 105 -16.10 0.28 -11.82
CA LEU A 105 -16.88 0.08 -10.61
C LEU A 105 -16.56 1.11 -9.53
N VAL A 106 -17.59 1.55 -8.82
CA VAL A 106 -17.46 2.50 -7.70
C VAL A 106 -18.42 2.16 -6.57
N VAL A 107 -18.03 2.53 -5.35
CA VAL A 107 -18.90 2.41 -4.17
C VAL A 107 -19.61 3.75 -3.94
N LEU A 108 -20.94 3.73 -3.99
CA LEU A 108 -21.80 4.87 -3.67
C LEU A 108 -22.79 4.52 -2.57
N CYS A 109 -23.19 5.50 -1.76
CA CYS A 109 -24.34 5.34 -0.88
C CYS A 109 -25.65 5.50 -1.67
N PRO A 110 -26.80 4.98 -1.22
CA PRO A 110 -28.07 5.09 -1.94
C PRO A 110 -28.40 6.53 -2.36
N ALA A 111 -28.21 7.50 -1.47
CA ALA A 111 -28.46 8.91 -1.77
C ALA A 111 -27.56 9.50 -2.88
N CYS A 112 -26.32 9.02 -3.02
CA CYS A 112 -25.43 9.43 -4.10
C CYS A 112 -25.66 8.63 -5.38
N HIS A 113 -26.04 7.36 -5.25
CA HIS A 113 -26.43 6.50 -6.37
C HIS A 113 -27.65 7.08 -7.10
N ASP A 114 -28.68 7.49 -6.37
CA ASP A 114 -29.88 8.09 -6.96
C ASP A 114 -29.60 9.44 -7.63
N LEU A 115 -28.57 10.16 -7.17
CA LEU A 115 -28.11 11.39 -7.83
C LEU A 115 -27.34 11.14 -9.13
N ALA A 116 -26.75 9.95 -9.30
CA ALA A 116 -26.07 9.56 -10.54
C ALA A 116 -27.08 9.14 -11.63
N HIS A 117 -28.18 8.48 -11.25
CA HIS A 117 -29.24 8.07 -12.19
C HIS A 117 -30.36 9.10 -12.37
N ARG A 118 -30.26 10.27 -11.75
CA ARG A 118 -31.33 11.28 -11.83
C ARG A 118 -31.41 11.84 -13.25
N GLY A 119 -32.61 11.82 -13.82
CA GLY A 119 -32.89 12.44 -15.12
C GLY A 119 -32.78 13.98 -15.09
N PRO A 120 -32.83 14.62 -16.27
CA PRO A 120 -32.71 16.07 -16.39
C PRO A 120 -33.83 16.76 -15.58
N GLY A 121 -33.42 17.63 -14.65
CA GLY A 121 -34.32 18.37 -13.77
C GLY A 121 -33.64 19.62 -13.20
N LEU A 122 -34.33 20.33 -12.30
CA LEU A 122 -33.83 21.57 -11.68
C LEU A 122 -32.56 21.39 -10.82
N THR A 123 -32.30 20.17 -10.34
CA THR A 123 -31.14 19.86 -9.49
C THR A 123 -30.01 19.24 -10.31
N ASN A 124 -28.76 19.61 -10.02
CA ASN A 124 -27.59 19.03 -10.65
C ASN A 124 -27.51 17.51 -10.45
N VAL A 125 -27.05 16.82 -11.51
CA VAL A 125 -26.77 15.38 -11.55
C VAL A 125 -25.28 15.16 -11.26
N LEU A 126 -24.95 14.03 -10.64
CA LEU A 126 -23.57 13.62 -10.45
C LEU A 126 -23.02 13.05 -11.77
N THR A 127 -22.06 13.74 -12.40
CA THR A 127 -21.54 13.30 -13.72
C THR A 127 -20.51 12.18 -13.58
N THR A 128 -20.34 11.39 -14.64
CA THR A 128 -19.33 10.32 -14.74
C THR A 128 -17.92 10.81 -14.38
N GLU A 129 -17.52 11.99 -14.85
CA GLU A 129 -16.21 12.58 -14.55
C GLU A 129 -16.07 12.95 -13.07
N GLN A 130 -17.16 13.42 -12.44
CA GLN A 130 -17.18 13.69 -11.01
C GLN A 130 -17.04 12.40 -10.21
N ILE A 131 -17.72 11.33 -10.62
CA ILE A 131 -17.63 10.01 -9.99
C ILE A 131 -16.19 9.48 -10.10
N LEU A 132 -15.60 9.49 -11.29
CA LEU A 132 -14.23 9.04 -11.54
C LEU A 132 -13.23 9.79 -10.67
N ARG A 133 -13.33 11.13 -10.64
CA ARG A 133 -12.45 11.98 -9.84
C ARG A 133 -12.64 11.73 -8.34
N ASN A 134 -13.87 11.56 -7.89
CA ASN A 134 -14.16 11.26 -6.49
C ASN A 134 -13.64 9.88 -6.09
N LYS A 135 -13.80 8.86 -6.95
CA LYS A 135 -13.23 7.53 -6.77
C LYS A 135 -11.70 7.60 -6.64
N GLU A 136 -11.01 8.21 -7.59
CA GLU A 136 -9.55 8.30 -7.57
C GLU A 136 -9.02 9.01 -6.30
N ASN A 137 -9.65 10.12 -5.93
CA ASN A 137 -9.30 10.86 -4.73
C ASN A 137 -9.58 10.08 -3.45
N TRP A 138 -10.71 9.35 -3.42
CA TRP A 138 -11.10 8.55 -2.27
C TRP A 138 -10.20 7.33 -2.09
N ASP A 139 -9.90 6.59 -3.16
CA ASP A 139 -9.00 5.44 -3.11
C ASP A 139 -7.62 5.84 -2.56
N LYS A 140 -7.07 6.98 -3.00
CA LYS A 140 -5.80 7.54 -2.49
C LYS A 140 -5.91 7.95 -1.01
N GLN A 141 -7.05 8.51 -0.62
CA GLN A 141 -7.29 8.93 0.76
C GLN A 141 -7.39 7.71 1.70
N VAL A 142 -8.13 6.68 1.30
CA VAL A 142 -8.30 5.42 2.03
C VAL A 142 -6.95 4.70 2.17
N GLU A 143 -6.17 4.60 1.10
CA GLU A 143 -4.83 4.01 1.15
C GLU A 143 -3.95 4.73 2.19
N LYS A 144 -3.91 6.06 2.17
CA LYS A 144 -3.19 6.87 3.17
C LYS A 144 -3.71 6.59 4.59
N GLN A 145 -5.03 6.61 4.79
CA GLN A 145 -5.65 6.40 6.10
C GLN A 145 -5.36 5.00 6.66
N ASN A 146 -5.45 3.97 5.83
CA ASN A 146 -5.19 2.58 6.21
C ASN A 146 -3.73 2.37 6.58
N ALA A 147 -2.80 2.93 5.80
CA ALA A 147 -1.37 2.91 6.12
C ALA A 147 -1.06 3.64 7.43
N GLU A 148 -1.66 4.82 7.67
CA GLU A 148 -1.50 5.57 8.91
C GLU A 148 -2.09 4.85 10.12
N ALA A 149 -3.28 4.26 9.98
CA ALA A 149 -3.90 3.47 11.04
C ALA A 149 -3.03 2.26 11.41
N ALA A 150 -2.50 1.56 10.41
CA ALA A 150 -1.56 0.46 10.62
C ALA A 150 -0.28 0.93 11.36
N ALA A 151 0.33 2.04 10.95
CA ALA A 151 1.48 2.60 11.64
C ALA A 151 1.15 3.07 13.07
N ARG A 152 -0.03 3.65 13.32
CA ARG A 152 -0.41 4.03 14.69
C ARG A 152 -0.61 2.81 15.61
N SER A 153 -0.99 1.68 15.04
CA SER A 153 -1.13 0.42 15.80
C SER A 153 0.20 -0.26 16.16
N GLY A 154 1.33 0.24 15.65
CA GLY A 154 2.65 -0.34 15.95
C GLY A 154 2.94 -1.66 15.24
N LYS A 155 2.13 -2.04 14.25
CA LYS A 155 2.31 -3.26 13.48
C LYS A 155 3.47 -3.08 12.49
N ILE A 156 4.61 -3.65 12.86
CA ILE A 156 5.79 -3.82 12.02
C ILE A 156 5.90 -5.33 11.72
N ASN A 157 6.03 -5.72 10.45
CA ASN A 157 6.18 -7.13 10.07
C ASN A 157 7.54 -7.67 10.54
N ASP A 158 8.61 -7.07 10.02
CA ASP A 158 9.99 -7.37 10.40
C ASP A 158 10.65 -6.09 10.90
N ALA A 159 11.14 -6.11 12.15
CA ALA A 159 11.96 -5.01 12.64
C ALA A 159 13.36 -5.13 12.05
N ASP A 160 13.76 -4.18 11.21
CA ASP A 160 15.08 -4.10 10.59
C ASP A 160 16.13 -3.45 11.50
N TYR A 161 15.67 -2.54 12.36
CA TYR A 161 16.52 -1.79 13.28
C TYR A 161 15.74 -1.40 14.53
N LEU A 162 16.36 -1.57 15.70
CA LEU A 162 15.79 -1.23 17.01
C LEU A 162 16.82 -0.49 17.86
N ASN A 163 16.61 0.80 18.08
CA ASN A 163 17.49 1.63 18.90
C ASN A 163 17.24 1.38 20.39
N ILE A 164 17.80 0.29 20.90
CA ILE A 164 17.57 -0.21 22.24
C ILE A 164 17.78 0.85 23.34
N PRO A 165 18.93 1.56 23.42
CA PRO A 165 19.13 2.55 24.49
C PRO A 165 18.09 3.66 24.43
N ARG A 166 17.73 4.09 23.21
CA ARG A 166 16.76 5.17 23.02
C ARG A 166 15.33 4.71 23.34
N ILE A 167 15.00 3.44 23.12
CA ILE A 167 13.73 2.85 23.59
C ILE A 167 13.71 2.76 25.12
N ALA A 168 14.82 2.34 25.75
CA ALA A 168 14.93 2.31 27.22
C ALA A 168 14.84 3.72 27.84
N GLU A 169 15.58 4.70 27.30
CA GLU A 169 15.49 6.12 27.68
C GLU A 169 14.06 6.65 27.56
N LEU A 170 13.41 6.34 26.44
CA LEU A 170 12.03 6.74 26.19
C LEU A 170 11.08 6.15 27.23
N SER A 171 11.23 4.85 27.52
CA SER A 171 10.46 4.16 28.55
C SER A 171 10.61 4.84 29.91
N ASN A 172 11.87 5.09 30.31
CA ASN A 172 12.16 5.77 31.57
C ASN A 172 11.53 7.16 31.62
N SER A 173 11.62 7.93 30.53
CA SER A 173 11.02 9.28 30.49
C SER A 173 9.49 9.31 30.55
N LEU A 174 8.81 8.20 30.22
CA LEU A 174 7.35 8.14 30.17
C LEU A 174 6.72 7.46 31.38
N ILE A 175 7.41 6.47 31.96
CA ILE A 175 6.85 5.62 33.03
C ILE A 175 7.89 5.21 34.10
N ASP A 176 9.09 5.80 34.10
CA ASP A 176 10.17 5.57 35.08
C ASP A 176 10.63 4.11 35.25
N GLN A 177 10.28 3.23 34.30
CA GLN A 177 10.70 1.82 34.29
C GLN A 177 10.64 1.23 32.88
N LEU A 178 11.23 0.04 32.69
CA LEU A 178 11.07 -0.75 31.46
C LEU A 178 9.87 -1.72 31.61
N PRO A 179 8.90 -1.72 30.67
CA PRO A 179 7.77 -2.64 30.68
C PRO A 179 8.23 -4.09 30.69
N GLN A 180 7.58 -4.89 31.53
CA GLN A 180 7.80 -6.32 31.53
C GLN A 180 7.11 -6.96 30.32
N THR A 181 7.78 -7.93 29.69
CA THR A 181 7.22 -8.74 28.60
C THR A 181 7.38 -10.21 28.95
N SER A 182 6.76 -11.11 28.18
CA SER A 182 6.93 -12.56 28.39
C SER A 182 8.37 -13.08 28.23
N LEU A 183 9.32 -12.21 27.84
CA LEU A 183 10.74 -12.54 27.69
C LEU A 183 11.60 -11.94 28.79
N SER A 184 11.05 -11.06 29.63
CA SER A 184 11.81 -10.36 30.67
C SER A 184 12.53 -11.30 31.62
N ASP A 185 11.81 -12.25 32.23
CA ASP A 185 12.37 -13.16 33.24
C ASP A 185 13.54 -13.96 32.68
N VAL A 186 13.40 -14.44 31.43
CA VAL A 186 14.45 -15.19 30.74
C VAL A 186 15.68 -14.33 30.48
N LEU A 187 15.49 -13.07 30.10
CA LEU A 187 16.60 -12.14 29.84
C LEU A 187 17.29 -11.69 31.14
N LEU A 188 16.55 -11.57 32.24
CA LEU A 188 17.10 -11.29 33.58
C LEU A 188 17.89 -12.48 34.12
N ILE A 189 17.35 -13.70 34.05
CA ILE A 189 18.03 -14.94 34.49
C ILE A 189 19.34 -15.18 33.72
N LYS A 190 19.42 -14.70 32.49
CA LYS A 190 20.61 -14.83 31.63
C LYS A 190 21.59 -13.66 31.78
N ASP A 191 21.34 -12.74 32.72
CA ASP A 191 22.12 -11.53 32.94
C ASP A 191 22.26 -10.65 31.68
N ILE A 192 21.32 -10.76 30.75
CA ILE A 192 21.30 -9.96 29.52
C ILE A 192 20.66 -8.61 29.79
N LEU A 193 19.56 -8.58 30.54
CA LEU A 193 18.99 -7.36 31.08
C LEU A 193 19.54 -7.14 32.50
N SER A 194 19.93 -5.91 32.82
CA SER A 194 20.19 -5.54 34.21
C SER A 194 18.93 -5.69 35.07
N SER A 195 19.08 -5.76 36.40
CA SER A 195 17.96 -5.87 37.34
C SER A 195 16.92 -4.73 37.22
N TYR A 196 17.31 -3.59 36.66
CA TYR A 196 16.41 -2.46 36.35
C TYR A 196 15.94 -2.44 34.88
N GLY A 197 16.38 -3.40 34.05
CA GLY A 197 16.09 -3.51 32.61
C GLY A 197 16.75 -2.45 31.74
N GLN A 198 17.50 -1.50 32.32
CA GLN A 198 17.96 -0.30 31.63
C GLN A 198 19.22 -0.51 30.79
N HIS A 199 19.98 -1.56 31.07
CA HIS A 199 21.22 -1.88 30.36
C HIS A 199 21.14 -3.28 29.80
N ILE A 200 21.63 -3.42 28.57
CA ILE A 200 21.92 -4.75 28.02
C ILE A 200 23.39 -5.03 28.25
N ASP A 201 23.70 -6.20 28.83
CA ASP A 201 25.07 -6.68 28.83
C ASP A 201 25.46 -7.09 27.40
N GLU A 202 26.29 -6.25 26.77
CA GLU A 202 26.80 -6.45 25.41
C GLU A 202 27.63 -7.75 25.31
N LYS A 203 28.20 -8.26 26.42
CA LYS A 203 28.90 -9.54 26.43
C LYS A 203 27.99 -10.73 26.13
N GLY A 204 26.71 -10.65 26.51
CA GLY A 204 25.69 -11.67 26.25
C GLY A 204 25.07 -11.59 24.85
N LEU A 205 25.26 -10.47 24.14
CA LEU A 205 24.73 -10.21 22.79
C LEU A 205 25.70 -10.58 21.66
N GLY A 206 27.01 -10.60 21.90
CA GLY A 206 28.01 -10.66 20.83
C GLY A 206 28.31 -9.28 20.22
N VAL A 207 28.73 -9.22 18.94
CA VAL A 207 29.17 -7.96 18.28
C VAL A 207 27.98 -7.05 17.89
N GLY A 208 26.73 -7.52 18.05
CA GLY A 208 25.53 -6.73 17.79
C GLY A 208 24.24 -7.55 17.82
N LEU A 209 23.11 -6.93 17.47
CA LEU A 209 21.80 -7.61 17.44
C LEU A 209 21.64 -8.64 16.32
N SER A 210 22.56 -8.71 15.36
CA SER A 210 22.50 -9.63 14.22
C SER A 210 23.24 -10.95 14.44
N ASP A 211 24.07 -11.06 15.47
CA ASP A 211 24.79 -12.30 15.80
C ASP A 211 23.86 -13.19 16.63
N GLY A 212 23.70 -14.45 16.23
CA GLY A 212 22.70 -15.38 16.78
C GLY A 212 22.79 -15.63 18.29
N GLY A 213 21.86 -16.44 18.82
CA GLY A 213 21.75 -16.73 20.25
C GLY A 213 20.56 -16.02 20.91
N HIS A 214 20.80 -15.17 21.90
CA HIS A 214 19.74 -14.46 22.62
C HIS A 214 19.26 -13.17 21.94
N SER A 215 19.93 -12.74 20.87
CA SER A 215 19.61 -11.53 20.10
C SER A 215 18.15 -11.46 19.65
N ILE A 216 17.58 -12.56 19.13
CA ILE A 216 16.16 -12.60 18.74
C ILE A 216 15.21 -12.31 19.91
N ARG A 217 15.54 -12.82 21.11
CA ARG A 217 14.72 -12.58 22.32
C ARG A 217 14.81 -11.12 22.74
N VAL A 218 16.00 -10.52 22.66
CA VAL A 218 16.20 -9.09 22.92
C VAL A 218 15.41 -8.25 21.91
N GLN A 219 15.48 -8.55 20.62
CA GLN A 219 14.73 -7.86 19.58
C GLN A 219 13.22 -7.91 19.86
N HIS A 220 12.66 -9.10 20.11
CA HIS A 220 11.23 -9.24 20.43
C HIS A 220 10.84 -8.53 21.73
N HIS A 221 11.69 -8.57 22.75
CA HIS A 221 11.45 -7.86 24.01
C HIS A 221 11.35 -6.34 23.75
N PHE A 222 12.35 -5.74 23.11
CA PHE A 222 12.38 -4.29 22.89
C PHE A 222 11.35 -3.81 21.87
N LEU A 223 11.00 -4.63 20.87
CA LEU A 223 9.88 -4.32 19.97
C LEU A 223 8.56 -4.26 20.74
N ARG A 224 8.28 -5.23 21.62
CA ARG A 224 7.07 -5.25 22.45
C ARG A 224 7.04 -4.10 23.46
N VAL A 225 8.18 -3.79 24.07
CA VAL A 225 8.33 -2.60 24.92
C VAL A 225 7.96 -1.36 24.11
N PHE A 226 8.58 -1.15 22.95
CA PHE A 226 8.31 0.01 22.10
C PHE A 226 6.83 0.10 21.70
N GLN A 227 6.22 -1.02 21.28
CA GLN A 227 4.80 -1.10 20.95
C GLN A 227 3.91 -0.70 22.12
N SER A 228 4.22 -1.12 23.35
CA SER A 228 3.47 -0.73 24.55
C SER A 228 3.55 0.78 24.84
N LEU A 229 4.64 1.44 24.42
CA LEU A 229 4.83 2.89 24.60
C LEU A 229 4.13 3.71 23.51
N LEU A 230 3.83 3.14 22.34
CA LEU A 230 3.23 3.88 21.21
C LEU A 230 1.92 4.56 21.59
N HIS A 231 1.06 3.92 22.39
CA HIS A 231 -0.22 4.50 22.83
C HIS A 231 -0.07 5.72 23.74
N ARG A 232 1.12 5.93 24.33
CA ARG A 232 1.44 7.10 25.17
C ARG A 232 2.07 8.24 24.37
N LEU A 233 2.33 8.02 23.09
CA LEU A 233 3.06 8.94 22.23
C LEU A 233 2.16 9.45 21.10
N ASN A 234 2.12 10.76 20.92
CA ASN A 234 1.44 11.35 19.79
C ASN A 234 2.36 11.37 18.55
N PHE A 235 2.41 10.25 17.85
CA PHE A 235 3.13 10.15 16.58
C PHE A 235 2.33 10.84 15.45
N VAL A 236 2.99 11.75 14.73
CA VAL A 236 2.43 12.45 13.57
C VAL A 236 3.03 11.88 12.28
N ASN A 237 2.26 11.79 11.19
CA ASN A 237 2.81 11.40 9.91
C ASN A 237 3.80 12.49 9.44
N LEU A 238 5.05 12.11 9.17
CA LEU A 238 6.07 13.02 8.70
C LEU A 238 5.63 13.77 7.43
N ASP A 239 4.87 13.12 6.54
CA ASP A 239 4.39 13.77 5.32
C ASP A 239 3.53 15.00 5.58
N ASP A 240 2.75 15.00 6.66
CA ASP A 240 1.93 16.13 7.06
C ASP A 240 2.77 17.25 7.69
N LEU A 241 4.02 16.95 8.09
CA LEU A 241 4.99 17.90 8.62
C LEU A 241 5.91 18.50 7.54
N LEU A 242 6.00 17.91 6.34
CA LEU A 242 6.86 18.39 5.24
C LEU A 242 6.26 19.56 4.47
N ASN A 243 5.93 20.64 5.18
CA ASN A 243 5.48 21.91 4.62
C ASN A 243 6.02 23.09 5.44
N LYS A 244 6.04 24.29 4.84
CA LYS A 244 6.59 25.49 5.47
C LYS A 244 5.85 25.88 6.76
N GLY A 245 4.53 25.70 6.81
CA GLY A 245 3.72 26.07 7.97
C GLY A 245 4.07 25.25 9.21
N SER A 246 4.34 23.95 9.03
CA SER A 246 4.70 23.05 10.13
C SER A 246 6.05 23.42 10.76
N LEU A 247 7.02 23.86 9.96
CA LEU A 247 8.34 24.28 10.44
C LEU A 247 8.31 25.49 11.37
N SER A 248 7.28 26.34 11.26
CA SER A 248 7.12 27.53 12.10
C SER A 248 6.58 27.21 13.48
N ARG A 249 6.17 25.97 13.74
CA ARG A 249 5.65 25.57 15.05
C ARG A 249 6.77 25.50 16.09
N PRO A 250 6.55 26.01 17.32
CA PRO A 250 7.57 25.98 18.37
C PRO A 250 7.91 24.55 18.84
N ASP A 251 6.99 23.61 18.68
CA ASP A 251 7.13 22.21 19.08
C ASP A 251 7.60 21.26 17.96
N PHE A 252 7.95 21.81 16.79
CA PHE A 252 8.40 21.00 15.64
C PHE A 252 9.63 20.16 16.00
N ILE A 253 10.62 20.78 16.64
CA ILE A 253 11.75 20.06 17.22
C ILE A 253 11.27 19.30 18.46
N GLY A 254 11.54 17.99 18.48
CA GLY A 254 11.07 17.10 19.53
C GLY A 254 9.75 16.42 19.22
N THR A 255 9.07 16.77 18.12
CA THR A 255 7.88 16.05 17.64
C THR A 255 8.22 14.59 17.34
N PHE A 256 7.38 13.67 17.83
CA PHE A 256 7.41 12.26 17.47
C PHE A 256 6.72 12.08 16.12
N CYS A 257 7.39 11.43 15.18
CA CYS A 257 6.87 11.22 13.85
C CYS A 257 7.08 9.80 13.35
N PHE A 258 6.18 9.35 12.48
CA PHE A 258 6.37 8.15 11.70
C PHE A 258 6.41 8.49 10.21
N TYR A 259 7.08 7.64 9.41
CA TYR A 259 7.11 7.76 7.96
C TYR A 259 6.91 6.39 7.33
N ILE A 260 6.07 6.33 6.29
CA ILE A 260 5.82 5.13 5.48
C ILE A 260 6.19 5.45 4.04
N GLY A 261 7.25 4.83 3.52
CA GLY A 261 7.61 5.02 2.12
C GLY A 261 9.03 4.58 1.79
N GLY A 262 9.40 4.78 0.52
CA GLY A 262 10.74 4.50 0.04
C GLY A 262 11.79 5.37 0.72
N LEU A 263 12.85 4.74 1.22
CA LEU A 263 14.06 5.38 1.73
C LEU A 263 15.27 4.91 0.95
N ILE A 264 16.30 5.75 0.91
CA ILE A 264 17.58 5.43 0.30
C ILE A 264 18.61 5.27 1.42
N GLY A 265 19.15 4.06 1.53
CA GLY A 265 20.29 3.74 2.36
C GLY A 265 21.61 4.15 1.74
N LYS A 266 22.64 4.27 2.58
CA LYS A 266 24.03 4.21 2.13
C LYS A 266 24.67 2.99 2.79
N GLY A 267 25.33 2.18 1.95
CA GLY A 267 25.85 0.86 2.29
C GLY A 267 26.41 0.76 3.70
N ILE A 268 25.82 -0.14 4.49
CA ILE A 268 26.36 -0.57 5.76
C ILE A 268 27.51 -1.53 5.44
N THR A 269 28.72 -1.19 5.85
CA THR A 269 29.90 -2.04 5.64
C THR A 269 29.94 -3.15 6.70
N TRP A 270 30.06 -4.39 6.24
CA TRP A 270 30.28 -5.58 7.08
C TRP A 270 31.71 -6.11 6.91
N PRO A 271 32.39 -6.60 7.97
CA PRO A 271 32.00 -6.58 9.38
C PRO A 271 32.13 -5.19 10.02
N TYR A 272 31.43 -4.98 11.13
CA TYR A 272 31.51 -3.73 11.89
C TYR A 272 32.93 -3.48 12.39
N THR A 273 33.51 -2.32 12.06
CA THR A 273 34.77 -1.84 12.65
C THR A 273 34.47 -0.81 13.75
N PRO A 274 35.00 -0.99 14.98
CA PRO A 274 34.87 0.01 16.04
C PRO A 274 35.56 1.30 15.60
N GLY A 275 34.82 2.39 15.43
CA GLY A 275 35.41 3.62 14.88
C GLY A 275 34.41 4.71 14.58
N ASN A 276 33.76 4.70 13.40
CA ASN A 276 32.80 5.75 13.06
C ASN A 276 32.08 5.53 11.70
N LEU A 277 31.14 4.59 11.61
CA LEU A 277 30.28 4.52 10.43
C LEU A 277 28.81 4.37 10.84
N MET A 278 28.28 5.41 11.50
CA MET A 278 26.83 5.61 11.53
C MET A 278 26.33 5.55 10.08
N SER A 279 25.40 4.63 9.81
CA SER A 279 24.73 4.60 8.52
C SER A 279 23.58 5.60 8.50
N ARG A 280 23.13 5.95 7.30
CA ARG A 280 22.12 6.97 7.07
C ARG A 280 21.11 6.48 6.06
N LEU A 281 19.85 6.56 6.47
CA LEU A 281 18.71 6.52 5.55
C LEU A 281 18.30 7.94 5.25
N TYR A 282 17.87 8.21 4.03
CA TYR A 282 17.33 9.52 3.70
C TYR A 282 16.23 9.45 2.65
N LEU A 283 15.42 10.50 2.61
CA LEU A 283 14.51 10.79 1.51
C LEU A 283 14.69 12.24 1.05
N ARG A 284 14.32 12.50 -0.20
CA ARG A 284 14.30 13.83 -0.78
C ARG A 284 12.90 14.11 -1.31
N ARG A 285 12.28 15.21 -0.86
CA ARG A 285 10.91 15.55 -1.29
C ARG A 285 10.69 17.06 -1.31
N LYS A 286 10.30 17.61 -2.47
CA LYS A 286 9.80 19.01 -2.61
C LYS A 286 10.55 20.07 -1.78
N GLY A 287 11.89 20.11 -1.88
CA GLY A 287 12.72 21.07 -1.14
C GLY A 287 13.11 20.65 0.28
N PHE A 288 12.68 19.48 0.75
CA PHE A 288 13.08 18.86 2.00
C PHE A 288 14.08 17.72 1.78
N TYR A 289 14.94 17.53 2.76
CA TYR A 289 15.87 16.43 2.88
C TYR A 289 15.74 15.88 4.30
N CYS A 290 15.14 14.70 4.47
CA CYS A 290 15.01 14.08 5.79
C CYS A 290 16.05 12.96 5.90
N GLU A 291 16.78 12.92 7.01
CA GLU A 291 17.77 11.89 7.29
C GLU A 291 17.53 11.22 8.64
N TRP A 292 17.78 9.93 8.67
CA TRP A 292 17.81 9.11 9.87
C TRP A 292 19.19 8.53 10.03
N LEU A 293 19.80 8.79 11.17
CA LEU A 293 21.09 8.22 11.55
C LEU A 293 20.85 6.94 12.33
N ILE A 294 21.41 5.83 11.82
CA ILE A 294 21.30 4.50 12.41
C ILE A 294 22.69 4.00 12.80
N ASP A 295 22.75 3.36 13.95
CA ASP A 295 23.96 2.66 14.39
C ASP A 295 23.89 1.19 13.92
N PRO A 296 24.79 0.72 13.05
CA PRO A 296 24.73 -0.65 12.52
C PRO A 296 24.65 -1.75 13.58
N LYS A 297 25.14 -1.51 14.82
CA LYS A 297 25.07 -2.50 15.90
C LYS A 297 23.65 -2.88 16.33
N TYR A 298 22.67 -2.04 15.99
CA TYR A 298 21.25 -2.23 16.29
C TYR A 298 20.43 -2.78 15.12
N ILE A 299 21.10 -3.20 14.04
CA ILE A 299 20.48 -3.92 12.94
C ILE A 299 20.21 -5.36 13.36
N THR A 300 19.02 -5.86 13.05
CA THR A 300 18.50 -7.12 13.59
C THR A 300 18.96 -8.37 12.85
N SER A 301 19.41 -8.24 11.59
CA SER A 301 19.90 -9.36 10.78
C SER A 301 20.71 -8.90 9.57
N SER A 302 21.40 -9.82 8.91
CA SER A 302 22.10 -9.58 7.63
C SER A 302 21.13 -9.11 6.54
N THR A 303 19.96 -9.76 6.41
CA THR A 303 18.93 -9.34 5.45
C THR A 303 18.42 -7.92 5.73
N SER A 304 18.31 -7.53 6.99
CA SER A 304 17.97 -6.16 7.36
C SER A 304 19.05 -5.17 6.94
N SER A 305 20.33 -5.56 7.06
CA SER A 305 21.45 -4.75 6.56
C SER A 305 21.37 -4.51 5.04
N ASP A 306 21.03 -5.54 4.26
CA ASP A 306 20.88 -5.42 2.81
C ASP A 306 19.73 -4.47 2.45
N ARG A 307 18.57 -4.63 3.10
CA ARG A 307 17.41 -3.74 2.91
C ARG A 307 17.75 -2.30 3.28
N LEU A 308 18.38 -2.08 4.43
CA LEU A 308 18.77 -0.75 4.93
C LEU A 308 19.88 -0.10 4.09
N SER A 309 20.64 -0.88 3.32
CA SER A 309 21.69 -0.38 2.43
C SER A 309 21.17 0.02 1.05
N GLY A 310 20.00 -0.47 0.65
CA GLY A 310 19.42 -0.28 -0.67
C GLY A 310 18.35 0.80 -0.77
N ARG A 311 17.40 0.58 -1.69
CA ARG A 311 16.16 1.36 -1.82
C ARG A 311 15.01 0.45 -1.46
N SER A 312 14.39 0.68 -0.31
CA SER A 312 13.29 -0.15 0.17
C SER A 312 12.23 0.70 0.85
N VAL A 313 11.02 0.15 0.94
CA VAL A 313 9.89 0.80 1.61
C VAL A 313 9.92 0.42 3.08
N PHE A 314 9.96 1.42 3.95
CA PHE A 314 10.03 1.23 5.40
C PHE A 314 8.91 1.98 6.11
N LEU A 315 8.57 1.47 7.29
CA LEU A 315 7.95 2.20 8.37
C LEU A 315 9.04 2.59 9.36
N VAL A 316 9.21 3.89 9.57
CA VAL A 316 10.19 4.44 10.52
C VAL A 316 9.46 5.21 11.60
N TYR A 317 9.76 4.91 12.87
CA TYR A 317 9.37 5.75 14.00
C TYR A 317 10.59 6.53 14.49
N GLY A 318 10.42 7.82 14.72
CA GLY A 318 11.51 8.64 15.22
C GLY A 318 11.05 9.93 15.89
N ARG A 319 12.03 10.70 16.35
CA ARG A 319 11.83 12.03 16.91
C ARG A 319 12.64 13.04 16.12
N ILE A 320 12.01 14.14 15.72
CA ILE A 320 12.69 15.24 15.04
C ILE A 320 13.68 15.87 16.02
N LYS A 321 14.97 15.89 15.66
CA LYS A 321 16.04 16.37 16.53
C LYS A 321 16.51 17.76 16.18
N SER A 322 16.66 18.06 14.89
CA SER A 322 17.09 19.37 14.43
C SER A 322 16.60 19.68 13.02
N VAL A 323 16.57 20.97 12.70
CA VAL A 323 16.28 21.48 11.36
C VAL A 323 17.45 22.35 10.93
N GLY A 324 17.94 22.13 9.72
CA GLY A 324 19.07 22.85 9.14
C GLY A 324 18.88 23.14 7.66
N LYS A 325 19.96 23.53 7.01
CA LYS A 325 20.02 23.77 5.57
C LYS A 325 21.08 22.88 4.97
N LYS A 326 20.78 22.25 3.84
CA LYS A 326 21.72 21.37 3.11
C LYS A 326 21.66 21.69 1.63
N THR A 327 22.81 21.89 1.00
CA THR A 327 22.90 22.10 -0.44
C THR A 327 23.29 20.79 -1.10
N LEU A 328 22.47 20.32 -2.04
CA LEU A 328 22.72 19.11 -2.82
C LEU A 328 22.54 19.46 -4.29
N ASN A 329 23.55 19.19 -5.13
CA ASN A 329 23.52 19.49 -6.57
C ASN A 329 23.07 20.94 -6.85
N ASN A 330 23.66 21.91 -6.15
CA ASN A 330 23.34 23.34 -6.22
C ASN A 330 21.90 23.74 -5.84
N LYS A 331 21.10 22.81 -5.30
CA LYS A 331 19.76 23.11 -4.77
C LYS A 331 19.79 23.13 -3.25
N LYS A 332 19.19 24.18 -2.67
CA LYS A 332 19.04 24.33 -1.22
C LYS A 332 17.84 23.51 -0.74
N HIS A 333 18.06 22.69 0.26
CA HIS A 333 17.04 21.89 0.93
C HIS A 333 16.97 22.26 2.41
N ILE A 334 15.76 22.17 2.96
CA ILE A 334 15.53 22.16 4.41
C ILE A 334 15.88 20.75 4.89
N ALA A 335 16.91 20.65 5.71
CA ALA A 335 17.39 19.38 6.25
C ALA A 335 16.71 19.09 7.58
N ILE A 336 16.12 17.91 7.74
CA ILE A 336 15.49 17.46 8.98
C ILE A 336 16.24 16.23 9.46
N ASP A 337 16.87 16.31 10.63
CA ASP A 337 17.51 15.18 11.31
C ASP A 337 16.50 14.51 12.23
N ILE A 338 16.26 13.22 12.01
CA ILE A 338 15.30 12.42 12.75
C ILE A 338 16.04 11.26 13.41
N ARG A 339 15.83 11.09 14.71
CA ARG A 339 16.44 10.00 15.47
C ARG A 339 15.48 8.81 15.52
N PRO A 340 15.80 7.67 14.89
CA PRO A 340 14.90 6.54 14.84
C PRO A 340 14.89 5.77 16.17
N TYR A 341 13.70 5.31 16.55
CA TYR A 341 13.45 4.32 17.60
C TYR A 341 13.41 2.91 16.99
N ALA A 342 12.60 2.75 15.95
CA ALA A 342 12.39 1.49 15.26
C ALA A 342 12.23 1.72 13.76
N ILE A 343 12.73 0.79 12.96
CA ILE A 343 12.55 0.73 11.51
C ILE A 343 12.18 -0.68 11.16
N GLY A 344 11.24 -0.84 10.24
CA GLY A 344 10.91 -2.15 9.73
C GLY A 344 10.03 -2.11 8.49
N THR A 345 9.61 -3.29 8.05
CA THR A 345 8.69 -3.44 6.93
C THR A 345 7.26 -3.08 7.35
N PRO A 346 6.58 -2.16 6.63
CA PRO A 346 5.19 -1.81 6.94
C PRO A 346 4.23 -2.95 6.58
N THR A 347 3.18 -3.13 7.38
CA THR A 347 2.05 -4.02 7.01
C THR A 347 1.15 -3.44 5.92
N ALA A 348 1.14 -2.12 5.78
CA ALA A 348 0.37 -1.39 4.78
C ALA A 348 1.23 -0.26 4.21
N THR A 349 1.26 -0.17 2.89
CA THR A 349 2.07 0.82 2.15
C THR A 349 1.18 1.87 1.50
N ILE A 350 1.80 2.98 1.11
CA ILE A 350 1.17 3.99 0.26
C ILE A 350 1.87 3.89 -1.08
N ASN A 351 1.12 3.66 -2.16
CA ASN A 351 1.67 3.72 -3.49
C ASN A 351 2.03 5.17 -3.84
N ARG A 352 3.34 5.41 -3.94
CA ARG A 352 3.91 6.74 -4.25
C ARG A 352 4.42 6.84 -5.68
N THR A 353 4.24 5.79 -6.48
CA THR A 353 4.65 5.76 -7.88
C THR A 353 3.65 6.58 -8.70
N PRO A 354 4.07 7.66 -9.38
CA PRO A 354 3.17 8.40 -10.26
C PRO A 354 2.74 7.52 -11.43
N ASN A 355 1.50 7.65 -11.91
CA ASN A 355 0.97 6.87 -13.04
C ASN A 355 1.89 6.90 -14.28
N ILE A 356 2.59 8.03 -14.52
CA ILE A 356 3.55 8.20 -15.62
C ILE A 356 4.71 7.18 -15.54
N ALA A 357 5.14 6.78 -14.34
CA ALA A 357 6.19 5.79 -14.20
C ALA A 357 5.72 4.37 -14.59
N TYR A 358 4.44 4.05 -14.41
CA TYR A 358 3.85 2.80 -14.89
C TYR A 358 3.69 2.81 -16.41
N ILE A 359 3.28 3.95 -16.99
CA ILE A 359 3.21 4.13 -18.45
C ILE A 359 4.59 3.90 -19.09
N LYS A 360 5.64 4.55 -18.57
CA LYS A 360 7.00 4.35 -19.07
C LYS A 360 7.55 2.94 -18.90
N ALA A 361 7.19 2.26 -17.81
CA ALA A 361 7.60 0.87 -17.59
C ALA A 361 6.86 -0.09 -18.53
N ALA A 362 5.58 0.17 -18.83
CA ALA A 362 4.82 -0.59 -19.82
C ALA A 362 5.32 -0.35 -21.24
N GLU A 363 5.63 0.90 -21.61
CA GLU A 363 6.28 1.26 -22.88
C GLU A 363 7.62 0.51 -23.04
N TYR A 364 8.46 0.49 -22.00
CA TYR A 364 9.76 -0.20 -22.03
C TYR A 364 9.63 -1.73 -22.14
N MET A 365 8.57 -2.32 -21.58
CA MET A 365 8.30 -3.77 -21.69
C MET A 365 7.75 -4.13 -23.07
N LEU A 366 6.90 -3.29 -23.67
CA LEU A 366 6.42 -3.45 -25.04
C LEU A 366 7.53 -3.28 -26.08
N ASP A 367 8.52 -2.44 -25.79
CA ASP A 367 9.71 -2.29 -26.64
C ASP A 367 10.68 -3.48 -26.54
N TYR A 368 10.59 -4.30 -25.48
CA TYR A 368 11.49 -5.45 -25.26
C TYR A 368 10.99 -6.75 -25.89
N ASP A 369 9.70 -6.84 -26.23
CA ASP A 369 9.11 -7.98 -26.95
C ASP A 369 9.33 -7.87 -28.49
N GLY A 370 10.15 -6.92 -28.95
CA GLY A 370 10.41 -6.64 -30.37
C GLY A 370 11.77 -7.09 -30.93
N GLU A 371 12.68 -7.62 -30.11
CA GLU A 371 13.98 -8.13 -30.57
C GLU A 371 14.18 -9.59 -30.14
N GLU A 372 13.45 -10.52 -30.77
CA GLU A 372 13.93 -11.89 -30.93
C GLU A 372 15.14 -11.85 -31.88
N ASP A 373 16.31 -11.69 -31.28
CA ASP A 373 17.59 -11.72 -31.97
C ASP A 373 17.90 -13.16 -32.42
N SER A 374 17.40 -13.50 -33.60
CA SER A 374 17.82 -14.69 -34.34
C SER A 374 19.23 -14.46 -34.87
N ASN A 375 20.26 -14.87 -34.13
CA ASN A 375 21.55 -15.21 -34.72
C ASN A 375 22.30 -16.30 -33.96
N GLU A 376 22.55 -17.37 -34.69
CA GLU A 376 23.37 -18.53 -34.37
C GLU A 376 24.87 -18.20 -34.23
N THR A 377 25.57 -19.07 -33.47
CA THR A 377 27.04 -19.36 -33.46
C THR A 377 27.98 -18.30 -32.83
N SER A 378 29.02 -18.63 -32.05
CA SER A 378 29.81 -19.86 -31.90
C SER A 378 30.55 -19.94 -30.55
N ALA A 379 30.66 -21.16 -30.00
CA ALA A 379 31.76 -21.78 -29.20
C ALA A 379 32.52 -20.97 -28.11
N ALA A 380 32.52 -21.50 -26.87
CA ALA A 380 33.67 -22.26 -26.31
C ALA A 380 33.50 -22.64 -24.81
N SER A 381 33.49 -23.96 -24.58
CA SER A 381 34.09 -24.71 -23.44
C SER A 381 33.89 -24.23 -22.00
N ILE A 382 32.99 -24.92 -21.27
CA ILE A 382 33.09 -25.12 -19.82
C ILE A 382 33.81 -26.46 -19.60
N ILE A 383 35.02 -26.40 -19.04
CA ILE A 383 35.72 -27.54 -18.48
C ILE A 383 35.12 -27.83 -17.10
N VAL A 384 34.74 -29.08 -16.89
CA VAL A 384 34.20 -29.64 -15.65
C VAL A 384 35.34 -30.31 -14.87
N SER A 385 35.41 -30.00 -13.57
CA SER A 385 35.91 -30.86 -12.46
C SER A 385 37.42 -31.06 -12.27
N PRO A 386 37.88 -31.49 -11.07
CA PRO A 386 37.18 -32.12 -9.93
C PRO A 386 36.63 -31.19 -8.86
#